data_AF-A0A7G2D8W6-F1
#
_entry.id   AF-A0A7G2D8W6-F1
#
_cell.length_a   1.000
_cell.length_b   1.000
_cell.length_c   1.000
_cell.angle_alpha   90.00
_cell.angle_beta   90.00
_cell.angle_gamma   90.00
#
_symmetry.space_group_name_H-M   'P 1'
#
loop_
_entity.id
_entity.type
_entity.pdbx_description
1 polymer ?
#
loop_
_entity_poly.entity_id
_entity_poly.type
_entity_poly.pdbx_seq_one_letter_code
_entity_poly.pdbx_strand_id
1 'polypeptide(L)' 'MERKTFYRILLAVVLVLTVIYTLGIMGVIPFRWSYYITLFMIVLFFYLKLDRMSRGEP' A
#
# COMPACT_ATOMS: atom_id res chain seq x y z
N MET A 1 -3.71 -7.63 -17.42
CA MET A 1 -2.25 -7.44 -17.39
C MET A 1 -1.62 -8.68 -16.77
N GLU A 2 -0.42 -9.09 -17.18
CA GLU A 2 0.32 -10.14 -16.45
C GLU A 2 0.42 -9.79 -14.95
N ARG A 3 0.30 -10.78 -14.07
CA ARG A 3 0.38 -10.58 -12.60
C ARG A 3 1.66 -9.83 -12.20
N LYS A 4 2.75 -10.07 -12.93
CA LYS A 4 4.03 -9.40 -12.77
C LYS A 4 3.94 -7.89 -12.97
N THR A 5 3.16 -7.45 -13.95
CA THR A 5 2.91 -6.02 -14.20
C THR A 5 2.02 -5.42 -13.11
N PHE A 6 1.02 -6.16 -12.63
CA PHE A 6 0.17 -5.71 -11.51
C PHE A 6 0.99 -5.46 -10.24
N TYR A 7 1.81 -6.43 -9.80
CA TYR A 7 2.65 -6.24 -8.61
C TYR A 7 3.69 -5.13 -8.79
N ARG A 8 4.22 -4.91 -10.00
CA ARG A 8 5.13 -3.77 -10.28
C ARG A 8 4.43 -2.43 -10.14
N ILE A 9 3.22 -2.29 -10.68
CA ILE A 9 2.44 -1.07 -10.55
C ILE A 9 2.07 -0.83 -9.09
N LEU A 10 1.62 -1.89 -8.40
CA LEU A 10 1.30 -1.82 -6.97
C LEU A 10 2.52 -1.40 -6.14
N LEU A 11 3.70 -1.95 -6.42
CA LEU A 11 4.96 -1.56 -5.78
C LEU A 11 5.24 -0.07 -6.00
N ALA A 12 5.14 0.43 -7.23
CA ALA A 12 5.36 1.83 -7.53
C ALA A 12 4.40 2.75 -6.77
N VAL A 13 3.12 2.38 -6.69
CA VAL A 13 2.10 3.10 -5.93
C VAL A 13 2.43 3.13 -4.44
N VAL A 14 2.77 1.97 -3.85
CA VAL A 14 3.15 1.88 -2.43
C VAL A 14 4.38 2.74 -2.14
N LEU A 15 5.35 2.79 -3.04
CA LEU A 15 6.56 3.60 -2.89
C LEU A 15 6.23 5.10 -2.83
N VAL A 16 5.37 5.57 -3.74
CA VAL A 16 4.89 6.96 -3.74
C VAL A 16 4.12 7.28 -2.46
N LEU A 17 3.19 6.40 -2.05
CA LEU A 17 2.43 6.57 -0.82
C LEU A 17 3.33 6.60 0.42
N THR A 18 4.41 5.81 0.42
CA THR A 18 5.39 5.82 1.52
C THR A 18 6.08 7.16 1.64
N VAL A 19 6.50 7.77 0.52
CA VAL A 19 7.10 9.12 0.52
C VAL A 19 6.12 10.14 1.10
N ILE A 20 4.86 10.12 0.65
CA ILE A 20 3.82 11.02 1.14
C ILE A 20 3.57 10.80 2.64
N TYR A 21 3.52 9.54 3.08
CA TYR A 21 3.35 9.18 4.48
C TYR A 21 4.48 9.74 5.36
N THR A 22 5.73 9.59 4.92
CA THR A 22 6.90 10.15 5.60
C THR A 22 6.83 11.66 5.69
N LEU A 23 6.47 12.34 4.60
CA LEU A 23 6.28 13.80 4.60
C LEU A 23 5.19 14.23 5.59
N GLY A 24 4.11 13.45 5.73
CA GLY A 24 3.05 13.75 6.69
C GLY A 24 3.44 13.49 8.15
N ILE A 25 4.34 12.53 8.41
CA ILE A 25 4.94 12.33 9.75
C ILE A 25 5.90 13.47 10.08
N MET A 26 6.72 13.89 9.12
CA MET A 26 7.66 15.01 9.30
C MET A 26 6.96 16.36 9.45
N GLY A 27 5.64 16.43 9.27
CA GLY A 27 4.86 17.66 9.38
C GLY A 27 4.96 18.57 8.15
N VAL A 28 5.51 18.07 7.03
CA VAL A 28 5.59 18.81 5.76
C VAL A 28 4.20 18.92 5.11
N ILE A 29 3.38 17.88 5.26
CA ILE A 29 1.98 17.86 4.80
C ILE A 29 1.05 17.53 5.97
N PRO A 30 -0.27 17.80 5.87
CA PRO A 30 -1.20 17.53 6.95
C PRO A 30 -1.23 16.05 7.36
N PHE A 31 -1.12 15.78 8.66
CA PHE A 31 -1.13 14.42 9.23
C PHE A 31 -2.36 13.57 8.82
N ARG A 32 -3.47 14.22 8.46
CA ARG A 32 -4.68 13.56 7.96
C ARG A 32 -4.38 12.68 6.73
N TRP A 33 -3.42 13.06 5.88
CA TRP A 33 -2.98 12.24 4.75
C TRP A 33 -2.28 10.96 5.22
N SER A 34 -1.37 11.05 6.18
CA SER A 34 -0.71 9.87 6.76
C SER A 34 -1.72 8.90 7.36
N TYR A 35 -2.76 9.41 8.03
CA TYR A 35 -3.84 8.58 8.57
C TYR A 35 -4.55 7.76 7.48
N TYR A 36 -4.95 8.40 6.38
CA TYR A 36 -5.61 7.68 5.27
C TYR A 36 -4.68 6.69 4.58
N ILE A 37 -3.40 7.03 4.43
CA ILE A 37 -2.41 6.11 3.84
C ILE A 37 -2.24 4.88 4.73
N THR A 38 -2.17 5.04 6.04
CA THR A 38 -2.12 3.90 6.97
C THR A 38 -3.35 3.01 6.85
N LEU A 39 -4.55 3.59 6.83
CA LEU A 39 -5.78 2.82 6.64
C LEU A 39 -5.78 2.06 5.31
N PHE A 40 -5.35 2.70 4.22
CA PHE A 40 -5.23 2.06 2.92
C PHE A 40 -4.26 0.87 2.96
N MET A 41 -3.08 1.04 3.57
CA MET A 41 -2.07 -0.03 3.69
C MET A 41 -2.58 -1.22 4.50
N ILE A 42 -3.35 -0.97 5.57
CA ILE A 42 -3.99 -2.04 6.36
C ILE A 42 -4.95 -2.83 5.49
N VAL A 43 -5.87 -2.15 4.79
CA VAL A 43 -6.85 -2.81 3.91
C VAL A 43 -6.15 -3.59 2.78
N LEU A 44 -5.14 -2.98 2.17
CA LEU A 44 -4.34 -3.61 1.12
C LEU A 44 -3.64 -4.88 1.63
N PHE A 45 -3.09 -4.85 2.84
CA PHE A 45 -2.46 -6.02 3.45
C PHE A 45 -3.47 -7.17 3.63
N PHE A 46 -4.66 -6.89 4.14
CA PHE A 46 -5.71 -7.91 4.26
C PHE A 46 -6.14 -8.45 2.91
N TYR A 47 -6.31 -7.58 1.92
CA TYR A 47 -6.65 -8.00 0.56
C TYR A 47 -5.59 -8.94 -0.03
N LEU A 48 -4.30 -8.58 0.06
CA LEU A 48 -3.20 -9.41 -0.43
C LEU A 48 -3.09 -10.73 0.35
N LYS A 49 -3.33 -10.70 1.66
CA LYS A 49 -3.35 -11.91 2.50
C LYS A 49 -4.47 -12.87 2.07
N LEU A 50 -5.67 -12.35 1.81
CA LEU A 50 -6.80 -13.14 1.33
C LEU A 50 -6.56 -13.69 -0.07
N ASP A 51 -5.99 -12.88 -0.98
CA ASP A 51 -5.61 -13.33 -2.32
C ASP A 51 -4.56 -14.46 -2.27
N ARG A 52 -3.56 -14.35 -1.39
CA ARG A 52 -2.59 -15.44 -1.14
C ARG A 52 -3.27 -16.70 -0.60
N MET A 53 -4.14 -16.56 0.39
CA MET A 53 -4.86 -17.69 1.00
C MET A 53 -5.80 -18.39 -0.01
N SER A 54 -6.49 -17.62 -0.85
CA SER A 54 -7.34 -18.14 -1.93
C SER A 54 -6.55 -18.90 -3.00
N ARG A 55 -5.24 -18.66 -3.13
CA ARG A 55 -4.37 -19.34 -4.09
C ARG A 55 -3.78 -20.64 -3.54
N GLY A 56 -3.97 -20.94 -2.25
CA GLY A 56 -3.43 -22.14 -1.62
C GLY A 56 -1.89 -22.15 -1.54
N GLU A 57 -1.24 -21.00 -1.71
CA GLU A 57 0.20 -20.85 -1.54
C GLU A 57 0.50 -20.78 -0.03
N PRO A 58 1.36 -21.66 0.52
CA PRO A 58 1.68 -21.69 1.96
C PRO A 58 2.29 -20.37 2.46
#